data_AF-A0A9E3CVY0-F1
#
_entry.id   AF-A0A9E3CVY0-F1
#
_cell.length_a   1.000
_cell.length_b   1.000
_cell.length_c   1.000
_cell.angle_alpha   90.00
_cell.angle_beta   90.00
_cell.angle_gamma   90.00
#
_symmetry.space_group_name_H-M   'P 1'
#
loop_
_entity.id
_entity.type
_entity.pdbx_description
1 polymer ?
#
loop_
_entity_poly.entity_id
_entity_poly.type
_entity_poly.pdbx_seq_one_letter_code
_entity_poly.pdbx_strand_id
1 'polypeptide(L)'
;MIRALTGVALAVVVATLPAAAEQLVYVGNTMGVGTGKCATYKMAMEVAVDGSAVKGRIKQQGRPDRDFEATMGTGGAIKTKAVVGGDNTMDVVGTITDKEALIVLDGYCKFQFRLTRK
;
A
#
# COMPACT_ATOMS: atom_id res chain seq x y z
N MET A 1 -33.74 46.75 -41.56
CA MET A 1 -32.96 47.23 -40.40
C MET A 1 -33.05 46.16 -39.32
N ILE A 2 -31.99 45.37 -39.15
CA ILE A 2 -32.02 44.15 -38.32
C ILE A 2 -31.59 44.49 -36.89
N ARG A 3 -32.45 44.10 -35.94
CA ARG A 3 -32.26 44.04 -34.48
C ARG A 3 -31.16 43.04 -34.08
N ALA A 4 -30.38 43.36 -33.05
CA ALA A 4 -29.73 42.38 -32.17
C ALA A 4 -29.56 43.06 -30.78
N LEU A 5 -30.46 42.86 -29.81
CA LEU A 5 -30.55 41.73 -28.86
C LEU A 5 -29.24 41.40 -28.13
N THR A 6 -29.10 42.02 -26.95
CA THR A 6 -28.62 41.48 -25.67
C THR A 6 -28.21 40.00 -25.66
N GLY A 7 -27.02 39.71 -25.12
CA GLY A 7 -26.62 38.37 -24.71
C GLY A 7 -25.48 38.41 -23.69
N VAL A 8 -25.82 38.38 -22.40
CA VAL A 8 -24.87 38.16 -21.29
C VAL A 8 -24.38 36.73 -21.38
N ALA A 9 -23.13 36.52 -21.80
CA ALA A 9 -22.50 35.21 -21.74
C ALA A 9 -21.88 35.01 -20.34
N LEU A 10 -22.64 34.40 -19.44
CA LEU A 10 -22.14 33.93 -18.15
C LEU A 10 -21.33 32.64 -18.41
N ALA A 11 -20.02 32.77 -18.58
CA ALA A 11 -19.12 31.62 -18.71
C ALA A 11 -18.97 30.95 -17.34
N VAL A 12 -19.72 29.87 -17.10
CA VAL A 12 -19.48 28.96 -15.97
C VAL A 12 -18.22 28.16 -16.26
N VAL A 13 -17.10 28.62 -15.71
CA VAL A 13 -15.86 27.82 -15.67
C VAL A 13 -16.11 26.70 -14.67
N VAL A 14 -16.42 25.51 -15.18
CA VAL A 14 -16.39 24.28 -14.39
C VAL A 14 -14.91 24.00 -14.11
N ALA A 15 -14.44 24.44 -12.95
CA ALA A 15 -13.14 24.07 -12.44
C ALA A 15 -13.15 22.54 -12.22
N THR A 16 -12.63 21.79 -13.18
CA THR A 16 -12.25 20.39 -13.00
C THR A 16 -11.04 20.38 -12.07
N LEU A 17 -11.29 20.38 -10.77
CA LEU A 17 -10.24 20.08 -9.79
C LEU A 17 -9.70 18.68 -10.12
N PRO A 18 -8.37 18.49 -10.21
CA PRO A 18 -7.83 17.15 -10.33
C PRO A 18 -8.24 16.41 -9.06
N ALA A 19 -8.94 15.29 -9.23
CA ALA A 19 -9.16 14.35 -8.16
C ALA A 19 -7.77 13.87 -7.70
N ALA A 20 -7.21 14.51 -6.68
CA ALA A 20 -6.05 13.98 -5.99
C ALA A 20 -6.50 12.65 -5.38
N ALA A 21 -6.04 11.54 -5.97
CA ALA A 21 -6.29 10.23 -5.40
C ALA A 21 -5.73 10.25 -3.97
N GLU A 22 -6.61 10.08 -2.99
CA GLU A 22 -6.20 10.05 -1.59
C GLU A 22 -5.28 8.84 -1.39
N GLN A 23 -4.05 9.09 -0.95
CA GLN A 23 -3.14 8.01 -0.59
C GLN A 23 -3.76 7.22 0.58
N LEU A 24 -3.97 5.93 0.37
CA LEU A 24 -4.51 5.03 1.39
C LEU A 24 -3.36 4.44 2.19
N VAL A 25 -3.40 4.58 3.52
CA VAL A 25 -2.39 4.00 4.41
C VAL A 25 -3.02 2.90 5.25
N TYR A 26 -2.35 1.74 5.30
CA TYR A 26 -2.76 0.56 6.05
C TYR A 26 -1.68 0.19 7.05
N VAL A 27 -2.07 -0.28 8.23
CA VAL A 27 -1.14 -0.69 9.28
C VAL A 27 -1.53 -2.04 9.87
N GLY A 28 -0.55 -2.78 10.37
CA GLY A 28 -0.81 -4.01 11.11
C GLY A 28 0.41 -4.54 11.83
N ASN A 29 0.18 -5.44 12.77
CA ASN A 29 1.23 -6.10 13.54
C ASN A 29 1.07 -7.62 13.45
N THR A 30 2.17 -8.35 13.55
CA THR A 30 2.13 -9.82 13.58
C THR A 30 3.35 -10.40 14.30
N MET A 31 3.28 -11.71 14.55
CA MET A 31 4.36 -12.53 15.07
C MET A 31 4.84 -13.49 13.99
N GLY A 32 6.11 -13.86 14.02
CA GLY A 32 6.64 -14.86 13.10
C GLY A 32 6.14 -16.26 13.39
N VAL A 33 5.93 -17.03 12.33
CA VAL A 33 5.63 -18.47 12.37
C VAL A 33 6.76 -19.21 11.67
N GLY A 34 7.23 -20.31 12.26
CA GLY A 34 8.35 -21.10 11.76
C GLY A 34 9.13 -21.76 12.89
N THR A 35 10.34 -22.23 12.59
CA THR A 35 11.22 -22.89 13.56
C THR A 35 12.12 -21.90 14.30
N GLY A 36 12.83 -22.39 15.33
CA GLY A 36 13.82 -21.60 16.06
C GLY A 36 13.21 -20.37 16.74
N LYS A 37 13.70 -19.19 16.38
CA LYS A 37 13.29 -17.91 17.00
C LYS A 37 12.12 -17.21 16.29
N CYS A 38 11.50 -17.80 15.27
CA CYS A 38 10.44 -17.11 14.51
C CYS A 38 9.30 -16.59 15.40
N ALA A 39 8.85 -17.40 16.36
CA ALA A 39 7.77 -17.05 17.28
C ALA A 39 8.10 -15.88 18.24
N THR A 40 9.36 -15.47 18.36
CA THR A 40 9.76 -14.34 19.21
C THR A 40 9.90 -13.03 18.43
N TYR A 41 9.88 -13.08 17.09
CA TYR A 41 10.01 -11.90 16.25
C TYR A 41 8.68 -11.15 16.15
N LYS A 42 8.69 -9.93 16.68
CA LYS A 42 7.58 -8.96 16.61
C LYS A 42 7.77 -8.07 15.40
N MET A 43 6.74 -7.99 14.56
CA MET A 43 6.76 -7.18 13.35
C MET A 43 5.60 -6.20 13.32
N ALA A 44 5.85 -5.02 12.78
CA ALA A 44 4.84 -4.05 12.36
C ALA A 44 5.01 -3.74 10.88
N MET A 45 3.92 -3.37 10.21
CA MET A 45 3.93 -2.99 8.81
C MET A 45 3.05 -1.76 8.61
N GLU A 46 3.52 -0.84 7.77
CA GLU A 46 2.74 0.23 7.18
C GLU A 46 2.79 0.08 5.66
N VAL A 47 1.65 0.22 4.98
CA VAL A 47 1.55 0.10 3.53
C VAL A 47 0.79 1.30 3.00
N ALA A 48 1.43 2.08 2.15
CA ALA A 48 0.81 3.17 1.42
C ALA A 48 0.45 2.71 0.00
N VAL A 49 -0.77 3.03 -0.43
CA VAL A 49 -1.30 2.77 -1.78
C VAL A 49 -1.65 4.12 -2.40
N ASP A 50 -1.08 4.39 -3.57
CA ASP A 50 -1.36 5.57 -4.39
C ASP A 50 -1.68 5.11 -5.82
N GLY A 51 -2.97 5.10 -6.17
CA GLY A 51 -3.45 4.44 -7.37
C GLY A 51 -3.08 2.94 -7.36
N SER A 52 -2.21 2.53 -8.28
CA SER A 52 -1.67 1.17 -8.34
C SER A 52 -0.29 1.02 -7.69
N ALA A 53 0.37 2.11 -7.29
CA ALA A 53 1.66 2.05 -6.63
C ALA A 53 1.49 1.63 -5.17
N VAL A 54 2.29 0.67 -4.72
CA VAL A 54 2.28 0.17 -3.34
C VAL A 54 3.67 0.32 -2.75
N LYS A 55 3.77 0.98 -1.60
CA LYS A 55 5.00 1.11 -0.81
C LYS A 55 4.76 0.57 0.58
N GLY A 56 5.54 -0.41 0.99
CA GLY A 56 5.45 -0.99 2.32
C GLY A 56 6.70 -0.72 3.13
N ARG A 57 6.51 -0.44 4.43
CA ARG A 57 7.55 -0.33 5.44
C ARG A 57 7.37 -1.41 6.48
N ILE A 58 8.39 -2.24 6.64
CA ILE A 58 8.47 -3.36 7.55
C ILE A 58 9.34 -2.96 8.73
N LYS A 59 8.82 -3.09 9.95
CA LYS A 59 9.54 -2.83 11.20
C LYS A 59 9.64 -4.10 12.00
N GLN A 60 10.86 -4.51 12.31
CA GLN A 60 11.12 -5.60 13.24
C GLN A 60 11.70 -5.02 14.53
N GLN A 61 11.16 -5.43 15.68
CA GLN A 61 11.67 -4.94 16.96
C GLN A 61 13.19 -5.22 17.10
N GLY A 62 13.97 -4.17 17.36
CA GLY A 62 15.42 -4.28 17.55
C GLY A 62 16.21 -4.50 16.25
N ARG A 63 15.62 -4.22 15.09
CA ARG A 63 16.30 -4.18 13.79
C ARG A 63 15.97 -2.87 13.08
N PRO A 64 16.80 -2.41 12.12
CA PRO A 64 16.43 -1.26 11.30
C PRO A 64 15.25 -1.62 10.39
N ASP A 65 14.45 -0.62 10.03
CA ASP A 65 13.31 -0.76 9.12
C ASP A 65 13.75 -1.22 7.71
N ARG A 66 12.82 -1.83 6.98
CA ARG A 66 13.00 -2.27 5.59
C ARG A 66 11.82 -1.84 4.76
N ASP A 67 12.06 -1.43 3.53
CA ASP A 67 10.99 -1.04 2.63
C ASP A 67 10.86 -2.05 1.47
N PHE A 68 9.68 -2.10 0.88
CA PHE A 68 9.43 -2.77 -0.40
C PHE A 68 8.54 -1.89 -1.27
N GLU A 69 8.70 -2.02 -2.57
CA GLU A 69 7.81 -1.39 -3.55
C GLU A 69 7.20 -2.47 -4.46
N ALA A 70 5.96 -2.25 -4.85
CA ALA A 70 5.21 -3.11 -5.75
C ALA A 70 4.21 -2.30 -6.57
N THR A 71 3.71 -2.92 -7.63
CA THR A 71 2.54 -2.44 -8.37
C THR A 71 1.39 -3.40 -8.10
N MET A 72 0.24 -2.85 -7.74
CA MET A 72 -0.99 -3.60 -7.54
C MET A 72 -1.46 -4.20 -8.86
N GLY A 73 -1.62 -5.52 -8.87
CA GLY A 73 -2.16 -6.28 -9.99
C GLY A 73 -3.68 -6.38 -9.95
N THR A 74 -4.22 -7.16 -10.89
CA THR A 74 -5.67 -7.41 -11.00
C THR A 74 -6.25 -7.90 -9.68
N GLY A 75 -7.40 -7.34 -9.29
CA GLY A 75 -8.10 -7.73 -8.06
C GLY A 75 -7.39 -7.34 -6.77
N GLY A 76 -6.42 -6.43 -6.81
CA GLY A 76 -5.69 -5.96 -5.63
C GLY A 76 -4.46 -6.79 -5.27
N ALA A 77 -4.06 -7.73 -6.12
CA ALA A 77 -2.95 -8.64 -5.84
C ALA A 77 -1.60 -7.91 -5.76
N ILE A 78 -0.74 -8.32 -4.84
CA ILE A 78 0.61 -7.79 -4.64
C ILE A 78 1.58 -8.96 -4.67
N LYS A 79 2.63 -8.85 -5.48
CA LYS A 79 3.75 -9.80 -5.50
C LYS A 79 5.05 -9.07 -5.79
N THR A 80 5.95 -9.05 -4.83
CA THR A 80 7.29 -8.44 -4.96
C THR A 80 8.29 -9.14 -4.05
N LYS A 81 9.52 -8.63 -3.98
CA LYS A 81 10.54 -9.04 -3.02
C LYS A 81 10.96 -7.85 -2.16
N ALA A 82 11.18 -8.11 -0.87
CA ALA A 82 11.78 -7.15 0.07
C ALA A 82 13.20 -7.58 0.39
N VAL A 83 14.15 -6.64 0.36
CA VAL A 83 15.52 -6.89 0.84
C VAL A 83 15.54 -6.76 2.36
N VAL A 84 15.99 -7.78 3.08
CA VAL A 84 15.93 -7.81 4.56
C VAL A 84 17.29 -7.73 5.24
N GLY A 85 18.39 -7.76 4.47
CA GLY A 85 19.74 -7.45 4.94
C GLY A 85 20.81 -8.28 4.23
N GLY A 86 21.91 -7.64 3.82
CA GLY A 86 22.87 -8.23 2.89
C GLY A 86 22.16 -8.63 1.59
N ASP A 87 22.45 -9.83 1.10
CA ASP A 87 21.84 -10.39 -0.12
C ASP A 87 20.54 -11.18 0.16
N ASN A 88 20.03 -11.16 1.39
CA ASN A 88 18.81 -11.89 1.74
C ASN A 88 17.55 -11.14 1.31
N THR A 89 16.65 -11.86 0.66
CA THR A 89 15.34 -11.35 0.26
C THR A 89 14.22 -12.18 0.88
N MET A 90 13.05 -11.56 1.02
CA MET A 90 11.79 -12.22 1.36
C MET A 90 10.77 -11.97 0.27
N ASP A 91 9.92 -12.96 0.00
CA ASP A 91 8.78 -12.78 -0.88
C ASP A 91 7.70 -12.00 -0.14
N VAL A 92 7.14 -11.00 -0.81
CA VAL A 92 5.99 -10.24 -0.35
C VAL A 92 4.83 -10.61 -1.24
N VAL A 93 3.83 -11.27 -0.67
CA VAL A 93 2.63 -11.72 -1.39
C VAL A 93 1.41 -11.25 -0.61
N GLY A 94 0.43 -10.67 -1.29
CA GLY A 94 -0.75 -10.16 -0.61
C GLY A 94 -1.87 -9.74 -1.54
N THR A 95 -2.90 -9.20 -0.92
CA THR A 95 -4.08 -8.64 -1.56
C THR A 95 -4.52 -7.42 -0.78
N ILE A 96 -4.73 -6.30 -1.46
CA ILE A 96 -5.37 -5.09 -0.89
C ILE A 96 -6.56 -4.71 -1.77
N THR A 97 -7.74 -4.75 -1.16
CA THR A 97 -9.03 -4.35 -1.73
C THR A 97 -9.82 -3.59 -0.67
N ASP A 98 -11.00 -3.09 -1.03
CA ASP A 98 -11.90 -2.42 -0.08
C ASP A 98 -12.38 -3.32 1.07
N LYS A 99 -12.32 -4.65 0.88
CA LYS A 99 -12.83 -5.64 1.85
C LYS A 99 -11.74 -6.35 2.64
N GLU A 100 -10.54 -6.42 2.09
CA GLU A 100 -9.44 -7.19 2.64
C GLU A 100 -8.11 -6.49 2.37
N ALA A 101 -7.28 -6.37 3.41
CA ALA A 101 -5.90 -5.96 3.29
C ALA A 101 -5.03 -6.99 4.02
N LEU A 102 -4.40 -7.88 3.26
CA LEU A 102 -3.57 -8.96 3.76
C LEU A 102 -2.22 -8.94 3.05
N ILE A 103 -1.12 -8.95 3.81
CA ILE A 103 0.22 -9.14 3.28
C ILE A 103 0.92 -10.27 4.04
N VAL A 104 1.58 -11.15 3.30
CA VAL A 104 2.44 -12.20 3.81
C VAL A 104 3.87 -11.92 3.40
N LEU A 105 4.78 -11.89 4.39
CA LEU A 105 6.21 -11.97 4.16
C LEU A 105 6.61 -13.44 4.29
N ASP A 106 7.06 -14.04 3.19
CA ASP A 106 7.50 -15.44 3.14
C ASP A 106 9.01 -15.50 2.95
N GLY A 107 9.67 -16.26 3.82
CA GLY A 107 11.12 -16.38 3.90
C GLY A 107 11.48 -17.44 4.93
N TYR A 108 12.60 -17.27 5.64
CA TYR A 108 12.94 -18.20 6.74
C TYR A 108 11.84 -18.28 7.82
N CYS A 109 11.29 -17.12 8.21
CA CYS A 109 10.08 -17.03 9.02
C CYS A 109 8.94 -16.49 8.15
N LYS A 110 7.72 -16.99 8.39
CA LYS A 110 6.49 -16.49 7.76
C LYS A 110 5.82 -15.47 8.67
N PHE A 111 5.40 -14.34 8.11
CA PHE A 111 4.68 -13.29 8.82
C PHE A 111 3.41 -12.93 8.05
N GLN A 112 2.25 -13.12 8.67
CA GLN A 112 0.95 -12.80 8.06
C GLN A 112 0.38 -11.54 8.73
N PHE A 113 0.27 -10.47 7.97
CA PHE A 113 -0.29 -9.19 8.39
C PHE A 113 -1.72 -9.07 7.90
N ARG A 114 -2.67 -9.02 8.83
CA ARG A 114 -4.01 -8.46 8.56
C ARG A 114 -3.93 -6.96 8.84
N LEU A 115 -4.05 -6.16 7.79
CA LEU A 115 -3.88 -4.72 7.87
C LEU A 115 -5.24 -4.03 8.01
N THR A 116 -5.22 -2.87 8.67
CA THR A 116 -6.38 -1.99 8.84
C THR A 116 -6.04 -0.62 8.28
N ARG A 117 -6.97 0.02 7.58
CA ARG A 117 -6.81 1.40 7.10
C ARG A 117 -6.61 2.33 8.31
N LYS A 118 -5.62 3.21 8.21
CA LYS A 118 -5.27 4.22 9.22
C LYS A 118 -6.15 5.46 9.07
#